data_AF-A0A1G2CDQ9-F1
#
_entry.id   AF-A0A1G2CDQ9-F1
#
_cell.length_a   1.000
_cell.length_b   1.000
_cell.length_c   1.000
_cell.angle_alpha   90.00
_cell.angle_beta   90.00
_cell.angle_gamma   90.00
#
_symmetry.space_group_name_H-M   'P 1'
#
loop_
_entity.id
_entity.type
_entity.pdbx_description
1 polymer ?
#
loop_
_entity_poly.entity_id
_entity_poly.type
_entity_poly.pdbx_seq_one_letter_code
_entity_poly.pdbx_strand_id
1 'polypeptide(L)'
;MLNAVIATFSVIGAITTLVGLYELYEKYKRWKLGRAELQRKVSLLKSSDYFIAQIIHLGGEFSTTRSLIVYSNESGGYYFNPPKDFVNIFFNRGGDSTVVTPTELSREQGYVIDSVAGPNRKFEKTGHHDICHLPQRTLKNEHFVKFIKKID
;
A
#
# COMPACT_ATOMS: atom_id res chain seq x y z
N MET A 1 44.60 23.65 32.98
CA MET A 1 43.59 23.91 31.94
C MET A 1 43.62 22.88 30.81
N LEU A 2 44.78 22.53 30.24
CA LEU A 2 44.90 21.57 29.13
C LEU A 2 44.26 20.19 29.39
N ASN A 3 44.47 19.60 30.57
CA ASN A 3 43.90 18.28 30.92
C ASN A 3 42.37 18.27 31.02
N ALA A 4 41.77 19.39 31.45
CA ALA A 4 40.31 19.51 31.54
C ALA A 4 39.66 19.59 30.14
N VAL A 5 40.35 20.23 29.18
CA VAL A 5 39.94 20.33 27.77
C VAL A 5 40.03 18.97 27.08
N ILE A 6 41.12 18.22 27.28
CA ILE A 6 41.29 16.87 26.74
C ILE A 6 40.20 15.92 27.29
N ALA A 7 39.91 15.98 28.59
CA ALA A 7 38.86 15.17 29.20
C ALA A 7 37.47 15.49 28.63
N THR A 8 37.15 16.77 28.39
CA THR A 8 35.86 17.15 27.78
C THR A 8 35.74 16.69 26.33
N PHE A 9 36.78 16.82 25.51
CA PHE A 9 36.76 16.29 24.14
C PHE A 9 36.62 14.76 24.10
N SER A 10 37.27 14.04 25.01
CA SER A 10 37.13 12.58 25.12
C SER A 10 35.72 12.15 25.51
N VAL A 11 35.07 12.86 26.44
CA VAL A 11 33.67 12.60 26.83
C VAL A 11 32.72 12.89 25.67
N ILE A 12 32.92 14.00 24.96
CA ILE A 12 32.11 14.34 23.77
C ILE A 12 32.28 13.26 22.70
N GLY A 13 33.51 12.82 22.43
CA GLY A 13 33.80 11.74 21.47
C GLY A 13 33.17 10.40 21.85
N ALA A 14 33.15 10.06 23.14
CA ALA A 14 32.47 8.86 23.63
C ALA A 14 30.94 8.95 23.43
N ILE A 15 30.34 10.11 23.73
CA ILE A 15 28.91 10.34 23.54
C ILE A 15 28.52 10.25 22.06
N THR A 16 29.25 10.89 21.16
CA THR A 16 28.95 10.85 19.72
C THR A 16 29.08 9.44 19.15
N THR A 17 30.07 8.66 19.61
CA THR A 17 30.23 7.25 19.21
C THR A 17 29.05 6.39 19.67
N LEU A 18 28.58 6.58 20.90
CA LEU A 18 27.41 5.87 21.43
C LEU A 18 26.12 6.22 20.66
N VAL A 19 25.92 7.50 20.32
CA VAL A 19 24.80 7.94 19.48
C VAL A 19 24.86 7.29 18.10
N GLY A 20 26.02 7.28 17.45
CA GLY A 20 26.21 6.65 16.14
C GLY A 20 25.94 5.13 16.15
N LEU A 21 26.39 4.43 17.19
CA LEU A 21 26.10 3.00 17.37
C LEU A 21 24.60 2.74 17.58
N TYR A 22 23.93 3.59 18.35
CA TYR A 22 22.49 3.50 18.56
C TYR A 22 21.70 3.73 17.27
N GLU A 23 22.07 4.74 16.47
CA GLU A 23 21.46 4.99 15.16
C GLU A 23 21.63 3.81 14.20
N LEU A 24 22.82 3.20 14.18
CA LEU A 24 23.10 2.02 13.35
C LEU A 24 22.26 0.82 13.77
N TYR A 25 22.13 0.59 15.09
CA TYR A 25 21.27 -0.45 15.65
C TYR A 25 19.79 -0.23 15.28
N GLU A 26 19.28 0.98 15.43
CA GLU A 26 17.89 1.32 15.06
C GLU A 26 17.66 1.15 13.55
N LYS A 27 18.62 1.54 12.71
CA LYS A 27 18.56 1.32 11.26
C LYS A 27 18.49 -0.17 10.91
N TYR A 28 19.32 -1.00 11.54
CA TYR A 28 19.31 -2.45 11.35
C TYR A 28 17.98 -3.08 11.81
N LYS A 29 17.49 -2.69 12.99
CA LYS A 29 16.21 -3.15 13.53
C LYS A 29 15.04 -2.81 12.59
N ARG A 30 14.98 -1.57 12.08
CA ARG A 30 13.96 -1.15 11.09
C ARG A 30 14.06 -1.94 9.79
N TRP A 31 15.27 -2.16 9.28
CA TRP A 31 15.48 -2.98 8.08
C TRP A 31 14.98 -4.42 8.26
N LYS A 32 15.30 -5.05 9.40
CA LYS A 32 14.86 -6.41 9.71
C LYS A 32 13.33 -6.50 9.80
N LEU A 33 12.69 -5.55 10.50
CA LEU A 33 11.23 -5.47 10.60
C LEU A 33 10.59 -5.26 9.22
N GLY A 34 11.14 -4.36 8.40
CA GLY A 34 10.66 -4.11 7.04
C GLY A 34 10.73 -5.36 6.15
N ARG A 35 11.80 -6.17 6.26
CA ARG A 35 11.87 -7.44 5.52
C ARG A 35 10.85 -8.46 5.98
N ALA A 36 10.68 -8.63 7.30
CA ALA A 36 9.68 -9.55 7.84
C ALA A 36 8.26 -9.14 7.41
N GLU A 37 7.98 -7.83 7.42
CA GLU A 37 6.70 -7.29 6.96
C GLU A 37 6.48 -7.52 5.46
N LEU A 38 7.49 -7.28 4.63
CA LEU A 38 7.44 -7.55 3.19
C LEU A 38 7.18 -9.04 2.91
N GLN A 39 7.90 -9.93 3.60
CA GLN A 39 7.70 -11.39 3.47
C GLN A 39 6.29 -11.79 3.86
N ARG A 40 5.73 -11.22 4.94
CA ARG A 40 4.34 -11.45 5.34
C ARG A 40 3.36 -11.03 4.23
N LYS A 41 3.56 -9.85 3.63
CA LYS A 41 2.71 -9.34 2.53
C LYS A 41 2.77 -10.23 1.30
N VAL A 42 3.98 -10.65 0.90
CA VAL A 42 4.19 -11.62 -0.19
C VAL A 42 3.51 -12.95 0.12
N SER A 43 3.64 -13.46 1.34
CA SER A 43 2.99 -14.71 1.75
C SER A 43 1.47 -14.63 1.60
N LEU A 44 0.86 -13.53 2.03
CA LEU A 44 -0.59 -13.31 1.88
C LEU A 44 -1.01 -13.28 0.41
N LEU A 45 -0.26 -12.59 -0.46
CA LEU A 45 -0.53 -12.56 -1.89
C LEU A 45 -0.36 -13.92 -2.56
N LYS A 46 0.61 -14.72 -2.13
CA LYS A 46 0.83 -16.08 -2.67
C LYS A 46 -0.28 -17.04 -2.27
N SER A 47 -0.84 -16.89 -1.07
CA SER A 47 -1.92 -17.75 -0.56
C SER A 47 -3.31 -17.37 -1.06
N SER A 48 -3.44 -16.27 -1.79
CA SER A 48 -4.73 -15.80 -2.33
C SER A 48 -4.76 -15.94 -3.85
N ASP A 49 -5.90 -16.39 -4.39
CA ASP A 49 -6.11 -16.43 -5.84
C ASP A 49 -6.63 -15.10 -6.39
N TYR A 50 -7.30 -14.33 -5.53
CA TYR A 50 -7.85 -13.02 -5.85
C TYR A 50 -7.96 -12.15 -4.60
N PHE A 51 -8.04 -10.85 -4.81
CA PHE A 51 -8.46 -9.91 -3.78
C PHE A 51 -9.36 -8.83 -4.37
N ILE A 52 -10.17 -8.21 -3.52
CA ILE A 52 -11.10 -7.15 -3.90
C ILE A 52 -10.69 -5.87 -3.17
N ALA A 53 -10.53 -4.80 -3.92
CA ALA A 53 -10.34 -3.45 -3.41
C ALA A 53 -11.68 -2.72 -3.43
N GLN A 54 -12.25 -2.44 -2.27
CA GLN A 54 -13.34 -1.49 -2.13
C GLN A 54 -12.76 -0.08 -2.06
N ILE A 55 -13.22 0.78 -2.95
CA ILE A 55 -12.77 2.16 -3.09
C ILE A 55 -14.00 3.04 -2.89
N ILE A 56 -13.99 3.81 -1.81
CA ILE A 56 -15.02 4.81 -1.54
C ILE A 56 -14.37 6.17 -1.74
N HIS A 57 -14.84 6.90 -2.75
CA HIS A 57 -14.50 8.29 -2.99
C HIS A 57 -15.64 9.18 -2.50
N LEU A 58 -15.34 10.11 -1.60
CA LEU A 58 -16.26 11.18 -1.18
C LEU A 58 -15.84 12.47 -1.90
N GLY A 59 -16.73 13.00 -2.73
CA GLY A 59 -16.52 14.09 -3.68
C GLY A 59 -16.70 15.52 -3.14
N GLY A 60 -16.16 16.47 -3.92
CA GLY A 60 -16.08 17.92 -3.80
C GLY A 60 -14.93 18.41 -4.72
N GLU A 61 -14.87 19.69 -5.13
CA GLU A 61 -13.85 20.22 -6.08
C GLU A 61 -12.38 19.95 -5.68
N PHE A 62 -12.12 19.51 -4.44
CA PHE A 62 -10.79 19.26 -3.89
C PHE A 62 -10.69 18.00 -2.99
N SER A 63 -11.68 17.11 -3.00
CA SER A 63 -11.75 16.04 -1.98
C SER A 63 -10.82 14.86 -2.31
N THR A 64 -9.67 14.81 -1.64
CA THR A 64 -8.73 13.68 -1.66
C THR A 64 -9.14 12.50 -0.76
N THR A 65 -10.33 12.55 -0.15
CA THR A 65 -10.75 11.57 0.85
C THR A 65 -11.23 10.29 0.16
N ARG A 66 -10.41 9.25 0.30
CA ARG A 66 -10.77 7.89 -0.12
C ARG A 66 -10.59 6.91 1.01
N SER A 67 -11.55 6.00 1.17
CA SER A 67 -11.36 4.77 1.92
C SER A 67 -11.02 3.66 0.95
N LEU A 68 -9.98 2.89 1.27
CA LEU A 68 -9.56 1.71 0.53
C LEU A 68 -9.57 0.54 1.50
N ILE A 69 -10.30 -0.51 1.17
CA ILE A 69 -10.29 -1.78 1.91
C ILE A 69 -9.94 -2.87 0.92
N VAL A 70 -8.92 -3.67 1.22
CA VAL A 70 -8.52 -4.79 0.37
C VAL A 70 -8.69 -6.09 1.14
N TYR A 71 -9.43 -7.04 0.59
CA TYR A 71 -9.73 -8.32 1.23
C TYR A 71 -9.73 -9.48 0.23
N SER A 72 -9.34 -10.67 0.70
CA SER A 72 -9.45 -11.94 -0.02
C SER A 72 -10.67 -12.70 0.50
N ASN A 73 -11.50 -13.28 -0.38
CA ASN A 73 -12.70 -14.00 0.04
C ASN A 73 -12.53 -15.51 -0.16
N GLU A 74 -12.22 -16.18 0.94
CA GLU A 74 -12.65 -17.54 1.27
C GLU A 74 -12.94 -17.54 2.78
N SER A 75 -13.93 -18.32 3.21
CA SER A 75 -14.39 -18.49 4.60
C SER A 75 -13.29 -18.32 5.65
N GLY A 76 -13.19 -17.11 6.23
CA GLY A 76 -12.09 -16.71 7.13
C GLY A 76 -11.54 -15.29 6.88
N GLY A 77 -11.71 -14.74 5.67
CA GLY A 77 -11.59 -13.32 5.30
C GLY A 77 -10.45 -12.53 5.95
N TYR A 78 -9.24 -12.56 5.37
CA TYR A 78 -8.13 -11.72 5.83
C TYR A 78 -8.09 -10.37 5.11
N TYR A 79 -7.80 -9.31 5.86
CA TYR A 79 -7.61 -7.96 5.34
C TYR A 79 -6.16 -7.72 4.95
N PHE A 80 -5.95 -7.16 3.77
CA PHE A 80 -4.65 -6.68 3.33
C PHE A 80 -4.41 -5.28 3.89
N ASN A 81 -3.63 -5.20 4.96
CA ASN A 81 -3.31 -3.97 5.68
C ASN A 81 -1.79 -3.71 5.69
N PRO A 82 -1.32 -2.50 5.27
CA PRO A 82 -2.11 -1.40 4.75
C PRO A 82 -2.54 -1.58 3.29
N PRO A 83 -3.78 -1.23 2.91
CA PRO A 83 -4.30 -1.47 1.57
C PRO A 83 -3.50 -0.82 0.43
N LYS A 84 -2.86 0.32 0.72
CA LYS A 84 -2.00 1.07 -0.20
C LYS A 84 -0.77 0.29 -0.70
N ASP A 85 -0.38 -0.78 -0.01
CA ASP A 85 0.76 -1.59 -0.43
C ASP A 85 0.40 -2.56 -1.57
N PHE A 86 -0.90 -2.74 -1.81
CA PHE A 86 -1.43 -3.71 -2.78
C PHE A 86 -2.11 -3.03 -3.97
N VAL A 87 -2.69 -1.84 -3.76
CA VAL A 87 -3.42 -1.10 -4.79
C VAL A 87 -3.01 0.37 -4.80
N ASN A 88 -2.67 0.85 -5.99
CA ASN A 88 -2.45 2.25 -6.26
C ASN A 88 -3.74 2.90 -6.76
N ILE A 89 -3.99 4.11 -6.27
CA ILE A 89 -5.12 4.92 -6.70
C ILE A 89 -4.61 6.31 -7.03
N PHE A 90 -4.98 6.82 -8.19
CA PHE A 90 -4.68 8.16 -8.67
C PHE A 90 -5.97 8.88 -9.04
N PHE A 91 -5.89 10.20 -9.19
CA PHE A 91 -6.98 11.04 -9.64
C PHE A 91 -6.51 11.80 -10.88
N ASN A 92 -7.36 11.88 -11.90
CA ASN A 92 -7.06 12.75 -13.04
C ASN A 92 -7.14 14.22 -12.61
N ARG A 93 -6.41 15.12 -13.30
CA ARG A 93 -6.40 16.57 -12.99
C ARG A 93 -7.78 17.24 -13.06
N GLY A 94 -8.74 16.62 -13.74
CA GLY A 94 -10.13 17.10 -13.82
C GLY A 94 -11.05 16.55 -12.72
N GLY A 95 -10.59 15.61 -11.90
CA GLY A 95 -11.42 14.98 -10.85
C GLY A 95 -12.48 14.01 -11.37
N ASP A 96 -12.72 13.90 -12.68
CA ASP A 96 -13.82 13.07 -13.22
C ASP A 96 -13.65 11.56 -13.03
N SER A 97 -12.41 11.09 -12.82
CA SER A 97 -12.11 9.67 -12.73
C SER A 97 -11.08 9.32 -11.67
N THR A 98 -11.38 8.24 -10.95
CA THR A 98 -10.41 7.54 -10.10
C THR A 98 -9.69 6.51 -10.96
N VAL A 99 -8.37 6.58 -11.01
CA VAL A 99 -7.52 5.61 -11.72
C VAL A 99 -7.01 4.59 -10.72
N VAL A 100 -7.15 3.30 -11.02
CA VAL A 100 -6.74 2.20 -10.16
C VAL A 100 -5.74 1.34 -10.90
N THR A 101 -4.63 1.02 -10.24
CA THR A 101 -3.62 0.08 -10.75
C THR A 101 -3.15 -0.85 -9.63
N PRO A 102 -2.70 -2.08 -9.94
CA PRO A 102 -1.98 -2.88 -8.97
C PRO A 102 -0.65 -2.20 -8.63
N THR A 103 -0.19 -2.32 -7.38
CA THR A 103 1.17 -1.92 -7.00
C THR A 103 2.21 -2.83 -7.66
N GLU A 104 3.47 -2.41 -7.64
CA GLU A 104 4.59 -3.25 -8.08
C GLU A 104 4.60 -4.59 -7.34
N LEU A 105 4.42 -4.56 -6.01
CA LEU A 105 4.31 -5.75 -5.18
C LEU A 105 3.22 -6.71 -5.69
N SER A 106 2.02 -6.22 -5.97
CA SER A 106 0.92 -7.06 -6.48
C SER A 106 1.22 -7.60 -7.88
N ARG A 107 1.80 -6.79 -8.78
CA ARG A 107 2.18 -7.20 -10.14
C ARG A 107 3.25 -8.28 -10.15
N GLU A 108 4.28 -8.14 -9.31
CA GLU A 108 5.33 -9.15 -9.15
C GLU A 108 4.79 -10.51 -8.68
N GLN A 109 3.64 -10.52 -7.99
CA GLN A 109 2.95 -11.76 -7.60
C GLN A 109 1.93 -12.25 -8.65
N GLY A 110 1.87 -11.64 -9.83
CA GLY A 110 1.02 -12.03 -10.96
C GLY A 110 -0.40 -11.49 -10.90
N TYR A 111 -0.69 -10.48 -10.08
CA TYR A 111 -2.03 -9.92 -9.98
C TYR A 111 -2.31 -8.90 -11.08
N VAL A 112 -3.48 -9.04 -11.70
CA VAL A 112 -4.02 -8.14 -12.70
C VAL A 112 -5.43 -7.72 -12.33
N ILE A 113 -5.88 -6.59 -12.87
CA ILE A 113 -7.28 -6.18 -12.78
C ILE A 113 -8.12 -7.11 -13.66
N ASP A 114 -9.19 -7.65 -13.06
CA ASP A 114 -10.11 -8.56 -13.71
C ASP A 114 -11.44 -7.90 -14.05
N SER A 115 -12.06 -7.32 -13.04
CA SER A 115 -13.43 -6.84 -13.11
C SER A 115 -13.70 -5.73 -12.10
N VAL A 116 -14.72 -4.94 -12.39
CA VAL A 116 -15.19 -3.85 -11.54
C VAL A 116 -16.67 -3.98 -11.28
N ALA A 117 -17.10 -3.56 -10.09
CA ALA A 117 -18.50 -3.46 -9.73
C ALA A 117 -18.80 -2.13 -9.06
N GLY A 118 -20.02 -1.65 -9.25
CA GLY A 118 -20.58 -0.59 -8.42
C GLY A 118 -21.08 -1.11 -7.06
N PRO A 119 -21.89 -0.30 -6.34
CA PRO A 119 -22.40 -0.64 -5.01
C PRO A 119 -23.20 -1.94 -4.94
N ASN A 120 -23.83 -2.34 -6.05
CA ASN A 120 -24.61 -3.59 -6.15
C ASN A 120 -23.76 -4.86 -6.30
N ARG A 121 -22.42 -4.75 -6.33
CA ARG A 121 -21.47 -5.86 -6.48
C ARG A 121 -21.66 -6.73 -7.73
N LYS A 122 -22.28 -6.19 -8.77
CA LYS A 122 -22.32 -6.85 -10.09
C LYS A 122 -21.01 -6.57 -10.82
N PHE A 123 -20.15 -7.57 -10.91
CA PHE A 123 -18.83 -7.45 -11.55
C PHE A 123 -18.92 -7.52 -13.07
N GLU A 124 -18.31 -6.55 -13.73
CA GLU A 124 -18.16 -6.44 -15.18
C GLU A 124 -16.66 -6.45 -15.53
N LYS A 125 -16.26 -7.22 -16.55
CA LYS A 125 -14.86 -7.33 -16.96
C LYS A 125 -14.37 -5.97 -17.50
N THR A 126 -13.16 -5.55 -17.10
CA THR A 126 -12.62 -4.24 -17.48
C THR A 126 -11.97 -4.22 -18.87
N GLY A 127 -11.63 -5.38 -19.44
CA GLY A 127 -10.85 -5.49 -20.68
C GLY A 127 -9.39 -5.00 -20.58
N HIS A 128 -9.06 -4.23 -19.54
CA HIS A 128 -7.75 -3.69 -19.23
C HIS A 128 -7.23 -4.28 -17.92
N HIS A 129 -6.04 -4.88 -17.98
CA HIS A 129 -5.44 -5.64 -16.88
C HIS A 129 -4.54 -4.79 -15.96
N ASP A 130 -3.97 -3.70 -16.47
CA ASP A 130 -2.98 -2.90 -15.73
C ASP A 130 -3.55 -1.63 -15.12
N ILE A 131 -4.63 -1.12 -15.72
CA ILE A 131 -5.24 0.16 -15.35
C ILE A 131 -6.76 0.09 -15.50
N CYS A 132 -7.45 0.69 -14.54
CA CYS A 132 -8.90 0.84 -14.58
C CYS A 132 -9.28 2.28 -14.26
N HIS A 133 -10.19 2.84 -15.05
CA HIS A 133 -10.78 4.15 -14.83
C HIS A 133 -12.18 3.98 -14.23
N LEU A 134 -12.38 4.48 -13.02
CA LEU A 134 -13.65 4.44 -12.31
C LEU A 134 -14.32 5.81 -12.36
N PRO A 135 -15.57 5.90 -12.82
CA PRO A 135 -16.25 7.18 -12.95
C PRO A 135 -16.61 7.77 -11.58
N GLN A 136 -16.56 9.09 -11.47
CA GLN A 136 -17.01 9.85 -10.31
C GLN A 136 -18.28 10.64 -10.64
N ARG A 137 -19.45 9.98 -10.56
CA ARG A 137 -20.73 10.57 -10.99
C ARG A 137 -21.47 11.34 -9.90
N THR A 138 -21.14 11.11 -8.64
CA THR A 138 -21.86 11.67 -7.49
C THR A 138 -20.90 12.16 -6.41
N LEU A 139 -21.45 12.75 -5.34
CA LEU A 139 -20.69 13.11 -4.13
C LEU A 139 -20.17 11.89 -3.36
N LYS A 140 -20.70 10.68 -3.58
CA LYS A 140 -20.21 9.44 -2.96
C LYS A 140 -20.18 8.36 -4.02
N ASN A 141 -18.97 8.00 -4.44
CA ASN A 141 -18.75 6.95 -5.41
C ASN A 141 -18.13 5.75 -4.70
N GLU A 142 -18.75 4.60 -4.85
CA GLU A 142 -18.28 3.35 -4.26
C GLU A 142 -18.10 2.34 -5.39
N HIS A 143 -16.88 1.80 -5.44
CA HIS A 143 -16.46 0.86 -6.47
C HIS A 143 -15.75 -0.33 -5.83
N PHE A 144 -15.91 -1.50 -6.42
CA PHE A 144 -15.19 -2.71 -6.05
C PHE A 144 -14.37 -3.15 -7.25
N VAL A 145 -13.05 -3.24 -7.08
CA VAL A 145 -12.13 -3.68 -8.12
C VAL A 145 -11.61 -5.06 -7.72
N LYS A 146 -11.88 -6.08 -8.52
CA LYS A 146 -11.38 -7.44 -8.32
C LYS A 146 -10.06 -7.60 -9.07
N PHE A 147 -9.06 -8.06 -8.35
CA PHE A 147 -7.75 -8.44 -8.86
C PHE A 147 -7.64 -9.95 -8.79
N ILE A 148 -7.18 -10.58 -9.86
CA ILE A 148 -6.96 -12.03 -9.91
C ILE A 148 -5.50 -12.30 -10.23
N LYS A 149 -5.01 -13.45 -9.81
CA LYS A 149 -3.73 -13.96 -10.27
C LYS A 149 -3.88 -14.49 -11.69
N LYS A 150 -3.09 -13.98 -12.62
CA LYS A 150 -2.97 -14.57 -13.96
C LYS A 150 -1.89 -15.63 -13.87
N ILE A 151 -2.28 -16.89 -14.03
CA ILE A 151 -1.34 -18.00 -14.18
C ILE A 151 -0.98 -18.00 -15.67
N ASP A 152 0.29 -17.75 -15.98
CA ASP A 152 0.85 -18.02 -17.30
C ASP A 152 0.91 -19.54 -17.55
#